data_AF-A0A2W2BH02-F1
#
_entry.id   AF-A0A2W2BH02-F1
#
_cell.length_a   1.000
_cell.length_b   1.000
_cell.length_c   1.000
_cell.angle_alpha   90.00
_cell.angle_beta   90.00
_cell.angle_gamma   90.00
#
_symmetry.space_group_name_H-M   'P 1'
#
loop_
_entity.id
_entity.type
_entity.pdbx_description
1 polymer ?
#
loop_
_entity_poly.entity_id
_entity_poly.type
_entity_poly.pdbx_seq_one_letter_code
_entity_poly.pdbx_strand_id
1 'polypeptide(L)'
;MTEQPLTGGRLTPGVVRIGDTVRRPAGPHSPFVAALLQWLAERGFDGAPRHLGSDDQGRDVLSYLVGDVPARFRTWADAQVRAAAALLRDFHDATFGSRLAEPYPVVCHHDPGPNNVVFRAGVPVAFIDFDFAAPGDPLEDVAYLAWTWCVVVGPRRPEGAGGGGVDLARARVHRQPSPQLHGCSRRRRRRAAMTSRSGGTTTPAAAMRRRASRRVRRMPTSPIAHITY
;
A
#
# COMPACT_ATOMS: atom_id res chain seq x y z
N MET A 1 -11.98 -4.45 30.71
CA MET A 1 -11.12 -3.34 30.22
C MET A 1 -12.00 -2.36 29.47
N THR A 2 -11.77 -1.06 29.61
CA THR A 2 -12.64 0.00 29.04
C THR A 2 -12.19 0.35 27.62
N GLU A 3 -13.12 0.42 26.67
CA GLU A 3 -12.85 0.91 25.31
C GLU A 3 -12.64 2.43 25.33
N GLN A 4 -11.55 2.89 24.72
CA GLN A 4 -11.23 4.32 24.58
C GLN A 4 -11.29 4.70 23.09
N PRO A 5 -12.25 5.54 22.66
CA PRO A 5 -12.30 5.99 21.28
C PRO A 5 -11.03 6.73 20.86
N LEU A 6 -10.46 6.36 19.70
CA LEU A 6 -9.35 7.10 19.09
C LEU A 6 -9.91 8.05 18.03
N THR A 7 -9.93 9.35 18.32
CA THR A 7 -10.53 10.38 17.45
C THR A 7 -9.57 10.94 16.39
N GLY A 8 -8.41 10.31 16.17
CA GLY A 8 -7.35 10.82 15.30
C GLY A 8 -7.41 10.37 13.83
N GLY A 9 -8.09 9.26 13.52
CA GLY A 9 -8.16 8.70 12.17
C GLY A 9 -9.25 9.38 11.33
N ARG A 10 -8.90 9.86 10.13
CA ARG A 10 -9.84 10.55 9.24
C ARG A 10 -10.88 9.67 8.56
N LEU A 11 -10.67 8.34 8.53
CA LEU A 11 -11.37 7.47 7.59
C LEU A 11 -12.17 6.34 8.24
N THR A 12 -11.83 5.88 9.45
CA THR A 12 -12.53 4.76 10.08
C THR A 12 -13.23 5.17 11.38
N PRO A 13 -14.55 5.43 11.35
CA PRO A 13 -15.32 5.55 12.59
C PRO A 13 -15.28 4.22 13.36
N GLY A 14 -15.23 4.29 14.70
CA GLY A 14 -15.29 3.09 15.56
C GLY A 14 -13.95 2.44 15.89
N VAL A 15 -12.83 3.13 15.66
CA VAL A 15 -11.52 2.69 16.16
C VAL A 15 -11.43 2.94 17.67
N VAL A 16 -11.21 1.88 18.43
CA VAL A 16 -11.11 1.95 19.89
C VAL A 16 -9.81 1.33 20.37
N ARG A 17 -9.21 1.93 21.40
CA ARG A 17 -8.09 1.36 22.13
C ARG A 17 -8.61 0.57 23.33
N ILE A 18 -8.06 -0.62 23.54
CA ILE A 18 -8.30 -1.48 24.70
C ILE A 18 -6.94 -1.93 25.22
N GLY A 19 -6.50 -1.35 26.35
CA GLY A 19 -5.16 -1.60 26.91
C GLY A 19 -4.06 -1.26 25.89
N ASP A 20 -3.26 -2.25 25.51
CA ASP A 20 -2.16 -2.13 24.54
C ASP A 20 -2.55 -2.55 23.13
N THR A 21 -3.85 -2.56 22.83
CA THR A 21 -4.35 -2.98 21.52
C THR A 21 -5.36 -1.99 20.96
N VAL A 22 -5.52 -1.99 19.65
CA VAL A 22 -6.50 -1.21 18.89
C VAL A 22 -7.47 -2.18 18.23
N ARG A 23 -8.76 -1.84 18.23
CA ARG A 23 -9.80 -2.52 17.44
C ARG A 23 -10.19 -1.61 16.30
N ARG A 24 -10.18 -2.14 15.08
CA ARG A 24 -10.64 -1.46 13.87
C ARG A 24 -11.75 -2.29 13.21
N PRO A 25 -12.87 -1.70 12.79
CA PRO A 25 -13.86 -2.41 11.99
C PRO A 25 -13.20 -3.08 10.78
N ALA A 26 -13.53 -4.34 10.52
CA ALA A 26 -13.00 -5.03 9.35
C ALA A 26 -13.63 -4.46 8.06
N GLY A 27 -12.82 -4.34 7.02
CA GLY A 27 -13.22 -3.88 5.70
C GLY A 27 -12.67 -4.76 4.58
N PRO A 28 -12.98 -4.46 3.31
CA PRO A 28 -12.46 -5.22 2.15
C PRO A 28 -10.93 -5.31 2.11
N HIS A 29 -10.23 -4.34 2.70
CA HIS A 29 -8.77 -4.24 2.78
C HIS A 29 -8.19 -5.10 3.93
N SER A 30 -8.98 -5.47 4.94
CA SER A 30 -8.50 -6.15 6.15
C SER A 30 -7.73 -7.45 5.88
N PRO A 31 -8.15 -8.35 4.96
CA PRO A 31 -7.37 -9.55 4.68
C PRO A 31 -5.96 -9.26 4.14
N PHE A 32 -5.83 -8.27 3.25
CA PHE A 32 -4.52 -7.89 2.71
C PHE A 32 -3.66 -7.20 3.78
N VAL A 33 -4.25 -6.27 4.54
CA VAL A 33 -3.56 -5.60 5.65
C VAL A 33 -3.10 -6.59 6.70
N ALA A 34 -3.92 -7.56 7.08
CA ALA A 34 -3.55 -8.61 8.02
C ALA A 34 -2.35 -9.42 7.52
N ALA A 35 -2.36 -9.83 6.25
CA ALA A 35 -1.25 -10.56 5.63
C ALA A 35 0.03 -9.71 5.56
N LEU A 36 -0.09 -8.42 5.23
CA LEU A 36 1.03 -7.48 5.21
C LEU A 36 1.65 -7.28 6.59
N LEU A 37 0.84 -7.00 7.61
CA LEU A 37 1.35 -6.76 8.97
C LEU A 37 1.98 -8.02 9.58
N GLN A 38 1.45 -9.21 9.26
CA GLN A 38 2.08 -10.48 9.63
C GLN A 38 3.44 -10.64 8.94
N TRP A 39 3.50 -10.40 7.63
CA TRP A 39 4.77 -10.45 6.88
C TRP A 39 5.82 -9.49 7.43
N LEU A 40 5.43 -8.25 7.73
CA LEU A 40 6.33 -7.25 8.31
C LEU A 40 6.86 -7.70 9.68
N ALA A 41 5.98 -8.26 10.52
CA ALA A 41 6.37 -8.80 11.81
C ALA A 41 7.36 -9.97 11.69
N GLU A 42 7.16 -10.87 10.73
CA GLU A 42 8.08 -11.98 10.42
C GLU A 42 9.43 -11.51 9.90
N ARG A 43 9.46 -10.37 9.20
CA ARG A 43 10.69 -9.72 8.71
C ARG A 43 11.37 -8.84 9.77
N GLY A 44 10.81 -8.74 10.97
CA GLY A 44 11.36 -7.91 12.05
C GLY A 44 11.22 -6.41 11.80
N PHE A 45 10.28 -5.98 10.96
CA PHE A 45 10.00 -4.57 10.74
C PHE A 45 9.15 -4.02 11.90
N ASP A 46 9.75 -3.18 12.75
CA ASP A 46 9.08 -2.57 13.91
C ASP A 46 8.38 -1.24 13.58
N GLY A 47 8.45 -0.78 12.33
CA GLY A 47 7.84 0.46 11.85
C GLY A 47 6.35 0.38 11.52
N ALA A 48 5.62 -0.62 12.04
CA ALA A 48 4.20 -0.85 11.81
C ALA A 48 3.53 -1.53 13.03
N PRO A 49 2.21 -1.42 13.20
CA PRO A 49 1.50 -2.19 14.21
C PRO A 49 1.51 -3.68 13.85
N ARG A 50 1.50 -4.55 14.87
CA ARG A 50 1.39 -6.00 14.70
C ARG A 50 -0.08 -6.39 14.61
N HIS A 51 -0.41 -7.26 13.67
CA HIS A 51 -1.74 -7.88 13.60
C HIS A 51 -1.82 -9.02 14.62
N LEU A 52 -2.80 -8.94 15.53
CA LEU A 52 -3.00 -9.85 16.66
C LEU A 52 -4.23 -10.76 16.49
N GLY A 53 -4.92 -10.69 15.35
CA GLY A 53 -6.11 -11.49 15.04
C GLY A 53 -7.36 -10.62 14.90
N SER A 54 -8.52 -11.23 15.12
CA SER A 54 -9.82 -10.56 15.15
C SER A 54 -10.51 -10.82 16.48
N ASP A 55 -11.37 -9.91 16.93
CA ASP A 55 -12.20 -10.12 18.13
C ASP A 55 -13.54 -10.82 17.81
N ASP A 56 -14.34 -11.07 18.85
CA ASP A 56 -15.65 -11.75 18.73
C ASP A 56 -16.68 -10.97 17.88
N GLN A 57 -16.43 -9.69 17.62
CA GLN A 57 -17.24 -8.84 16.75
C GLN A 57 -16.71 -8.78 15.32
N GLY A 58 -15.64 -9.53 15.01
CA GLY A 58 -14.97 -9.55 13.72
C GLY A 58 -14.15 -8.29 13.44
N ARG A 59 -13.76 -7.51 14.46
CA ARG A 59 -12.88 -6.34 14.30
C ARG A 59 -11.42 -6.79 14.27
N ASP A 60 -10.60 -6.13 13.46
CA ASP A 60 -9.15 -6.35 13.46
C ASP A 60 -8.56 -5.91 14.80
N VAL A 61 -7.72 -6.76 15.38
CA VAL A 61 -6.97 -6.53 16.63
C VAL A 61 -5.54 -6.19 16.25
N LEU A 62 -5.10 -4.96 16.52
CA LEU A 62 -3.74 -4.52 16.24
C LEU A 62 -3.03 -4.13 17.53
N SER A 63 -1.70 -4.22 17.57
CA SER A 63 -0.91 -3.66 18.67
C SER A 63 -1.01 -2.14 18.69
N TYR A 64 -1.17 -1.54 19.87
CA TYR A 64 -1.11 -0.10 20.04
C TYR A 64 0.35 0.38 19.98
N LEU A 65 0.59 1.44 19.20
CA LEU A 65 1.90 2.09 19.10
C LEU A 65 1.92 3.32 20.01
N VAL A 66 2.80 3.31 21.00
CA VAL A 66 2.99 4.45 21.91
C VAL A 66 3.70 5.59 21.19
N GLY A 67 3.03 6.73 21.10
CA GLY A 67 3.54 7.97 20.55
C GLY A 67 2.41 8.94 20.20
N ASP A 68 2.79 10.04 19.55
CA ASP A 68 1.89 11.10 19.14
C ASP A 68 1.68 11.08 17.62
N VAL A 69 0.46 11.36 17.19
CA VAL A 69 0.14 11.55 15.76
C VAL A 69 -0.16 13.02 15.51
N PRO A 70 0.45 13.67 14.49
CA PRO A 70 0.21 15.07 14.20
C PRO A 70 -1.24 15.34 13.80
N ALA A 71 -1.93 16.20 14.55
CA ALA A 71 -3.30 16.59 14.24
C ALA A 71 -3.42 17.54 13.02
N ARG A 72 -2.33 18.23 12.65
CA ARG A 72 -2.28 19.23 11.57
C ARG A 72 -0.97 19.15 10.81
N PHE A 73 -0.99 19.53 9.54
CA PHE A 73 0.24 19.77 8.76
C PHE A 73 1.01 20.93 9.39
N ARG A 74 2.33 20.74 9.52
CA ARG A 74 3.28 21.71 10.07
C ARG A 74 4.63 21.53 9.39
N THR A 75 5.50 22.53 9.46
CA THR A 75 6.81 22.42 8.83
C THR A 75 7.62 21.39 9.61
N TRP A 76 8.28 20.50 8.87
CA TRP A 76 9.12 19.45 9.42
C TRP A 76 10.58 19.86 9.34
N ALA A 77 11.36 19.54 10.36
CA ALA A 77 12.80 19.67 10.28
C ALA A 77 13.35 18.64 9.28
N ASP A 78 14.42 18.97 8.56
CA ASP A 78 15.02 18.04 7.59
C ASP A 78 15.38 16.69 8.20
N ALA A 79 15.75 16.66 9.49
CA ALA A 79 16.02 15.42 10.21
C ALA A 79 14.77 14.53 10.33
N GLN A 80 13.58 15.12 10.53
CA GLN A 80 12.31 14.39 10.58
C GLN A 80 11.92 13.89 9.21
N VAL A 81 12.10 14.70 8.15
CA VAL A 81 11.85 14.29 6.77
C VAL A 81 12.77 13.13 6.37
N ARG A 82 14.07 13.22 6.71
CA ARG A 82 15.03 12.12 6.48
C ARG A 82 14.64 10.85 7.24
N ALA A 83 14.22 10.97 8.49
CA ALA A 83 13.78 9.82 9.28
C ALA A 83 12.52 9.16 8.69
N ALA A 84 11.55 9.95 8.21
CA ALA A 84 10.36 9.43 7.54
C ALA A 84 10.71 8.73 6.20
N ALA A 85 11.62 9.30 5.42
CA ALA A 85 12.10 8.69 4.18
C ALA A 85 12.87 7.39 4.44
N ALA A 86 13.67 7.32 5.51
CA ALA A 86 14.34 6.11 5.94
C ALA A 86 13.33 5.03 6.36
N LEU A 87 12.33 5.41 7.17
CA LEU A 87 11.25 4.51 7.57
C LEU A 87 10.48 3.94 6.36
N LEU A 88 10.18 4.78 5.36
CA LEU A 88 9.53 4.34 4.11
C LEU A 88 10.41 3.36 3.33
N ARG A 89 11.70 3.65 3.23
CA ARG A 89 12.65 2.75 2.59
C ARG A 89 12.72 1.40 3.31
N ASP A 90 12.80 1.40 4.64
CA ASP A 90 12.86 0.16 5.43
C ASP A 90 11.59 -0.68 5.23
N PHE A 91 10.43 -0.02 5.12
CA PHE A 91 9.17 -0.68 4.77
C PHE A 91 9.19 -1.31 3.36
N HIS A 92 9.70 -0.56 2.36
CA HIS A 92 9.86 -1.08 0.99
C HIS A 92 10.85 -2.24 0.94
N ASP A 93 11.98 -2.14 1.64
CA ASP A 93 12.99 -3.20 1.72
C ASP A 93 12.41 -4.47 2.40
N ALA A 94 11.56 -4.32 3.43
CA ALA A 94 10.90 -5.44 4.10
C ALA A 94 9.90 -6.19 3.19
N THR A 95 9.28 -5.50 2.23
CA THR A 95 8.29 -6.06 1.31
C THR A 95 8.86 -6.43 -0.06
N PHE A 96 10.12 -6.08 -0.32
CA PHE A 96 10.77 -6.31 -1.60
C PHE A 96 10.78 -7.79 -1.99
N GLY A 97 10.28 -8.08 -3.19
CA GLY A 97 10.21 -9.43 -3.75
C GLY A 97 9.29 -10.39 -2.98
N SER A 98 8.43 -9.88 -2.09
CA SER A 98 7.40 -10.68 -1.44
C SER A 98 6.31 -11.08 -2.42
N ARG A 99 5.60 -12.18 -2.15
CA ARG A 99 4.39 -12.54 -2.91
C ARG A 99 3.29 -11.50 -2.79
N LEU A 100 3.29 -10.74 -1.69
CA LEU A 100 2.34 -9.65 -1.45
C LEU A 100 2.60 -8.45 -2.36
N ALA A 101 3.81 -8.31 -2.90
CA ALA A 101 4.19 -7.22 -3.79
C ALA A 101 3.93 -7.52 -5.25
N GLU A 102 3.64 -8.76 -5.64
CA GLU A 102 3.47 -9.12 -7.07
C GLU A 102 2.29 -8.37 -7.71
N PRO A 103 2.41 -7.90 -8.97
CA PRO A 103 3.55 -8.03 -9.90
C PRO A 103 4.63 -6.94 -9.78
N TYR A 104 4.57 -6.11 -8.74
CA TYR A 104 5.46 -4.99 -8.47
C TYR A 104 6.67 -5.42 -7.61
N PRO A 105 7.70 -4.57 -7.47
CA PRO A 105 8.85 -4.90 -6.63
C PRO A 105 8.53 -4.85 -5.13
N VAL A 106 7.61 -4.00 -4.69
CA VAL A 106 7.28 -3.74 -3.27
C VAL A 106 5.77 -3.60 -3.06
N VAL A 107 5.35 -3.64 -1.80
CA VAL A 107 4.04 -3.11 -1.39
C VAL A 107 4.23 -1.63 -1.07
N CYS A 108 3.41 -0.77 -1.67
CA CYS A 108 3.34 0.64 -1.34
C CYS A 108 2.29 0.86 -0.24
N HIS A 109 2.53 1.85 0.62
CA HIS A 109 1.57 2.30 1.62
C HIS A 109 0.46 3.13 0.97
N HIS A 110 0.77 3.84 -0.12
CA HIS A 110 -0.09 4.75 -0.87
C HIS A 110 -0.60 5.99 -0.11
N ASP A 111 -0.39 6.09 1.20
CA ASP A 111 -0.71 7.26 2.02
C ASP A 111 0.32 7.52 3.16
N PRO A 112 1.64 7.58 2.88
CA PRO A 112 2.67 7.85 3.90
C PRO A 112 2.73 9.33 4.33
N GLY A 113 1.57 9.94 4.59
CA GLY A 113 1.45 11.30 5.10
C GLY A 113 1.81 11.42 6.59
N PRO A 114 2.22 12.60 7.08
CA PRO A 114 2.57 12.78 8.49
C PRO A 114 1.44 12.44 9.48
N ASN A 115 0.18 12.56 9.06
CA ASN A 115 -1.00 12.17 9.83
C ASN A 115 -1.16 10.65 10.01
N ASN A 116 -0.42 9.85 9.24
CA ASN A 116 -0.40 8.39 9.31
C ASN A 116 0.94 7.88 9.87
N VAL A 117 1.66 8.73 10.60
CA VAL A 117 2.93 8.39 11.24
C VAL A 117 2.86 8.68 12.72
N VAL A 118 3.28 7.69 13.51
CA VAL A 118 3.47 7.81 14.95
C VAL A 118 4.84 8.40 15.22
N PHE A 119 4.89 9.41 16.07
CA PHE A 119 6.11 10.06 16.51
C PHE A 119 6.43 9.71 17.96
N ARG A 120 7.71 9.55 18.26
CA ARG A 120 8.22 9.41 19.63
C ARG A 120 9.33 10.43 19.84
N ALA A 121 9.16 11.30 20.84
CA ALA A 121 10.10 12.40 21.10
C ALA A 121 10.42 13.23 19.84
N GLY A 122 9.42 13.46 18.98
CA GLY A 122 9.56 14.23 17.74
C GLY A 122 10.16 13.46 16.55
N VAL A 123 10.52 12.18 16.71
CA VAL A 123 11.06 11.34 15.63
C VAL A 123 9.95 10.44 15.08
N PRO A 124 9.74 10.36 13.75
CA PRO A 124 8.81 9.40 13.15
C PRO A 124 9.34 7.97 13.35
N VAL A 125 8.50 7.08 13.89
CA VAL A 125 8.92 5.72 14.26
C VAL A 125 8.10 4.61 13.62
N ALA A 126 6.87 4.87 13.20
CA ALA A 126 6.02 3.84 12.60
C ALA A 126 4.91 4.44 11.73
N PHE A 127 4.57 3.73 10.66
CA PHE A 127 3.38 3.99 9.86
C PHE A 127 2.15 3.32 10.49
N ILE A 128 1.00 3.95 10.30
CA ILE A 128 -0.33 3.45 10.63
C ILE A 128 -1.25 3.65 9.42
N ASP A 129 -2.45 3.08 9.46
CA ASP A 129 -3.45 3.23 8.39
C ASP A 129 -3.00 2.64 7.04
N PHE A 130 -2.90 1.31 6.99
CA PHE A 130 -2.53 0.55 5.80
C PHE A 130 -3.73 0.24 4.88
N ASP A 131 -4.87 0.92 5.04
CA ASP A 131 -6.10 0.58 4.28
C ASP A 131 -5.94 0.76 2.76
N PHE A 132 -4.98 1.60 2.34
CA PHE A 132 -4.61 1.78 0.94
C PHE A 132 -3.40 0.96 0.49
N ALA A 133 -2.80 0.16 1.38
CA ALA A 133 -1.59 -0.58 1.03
C ALA A 133 -1.87 -1.60 -0.07
N ALA A 134 -1.01 -1.62 -1.08
CA ALA A 134 -1.15 -2.48 -2.25
C ALA A 134 0.19 -2.63 -2.98
N PRO A 135 0.37 -3.67 -3.82
CA PRO A 135 1.44 -3.74 -4.80
C PRO A 135 1.54 -2.44 -5.64
N GLY A 136 2.72 -1.83 -5.73
CA GLY A 136 2.86 -0.58 -6.47
C GLY A 136 4.30 -0.20 -6.83
N ASP A 137 4.44 0.86 -7.63
CA ASP A 137 5.74 1.46 -7.91
C ASP A 137 6.22 2.25 -6.67
N PRO A 138 7.42 1.96 -6.12
CA PRO A 138 7.96 2.67 -4.95
C PRO A 138 7.99 4.19 -5.13
N LEU A 139 8.12 4.68 -6.38
CA LEU A 139 8.14 6.11 -6.68
C LEU A 139 6.81 6.80 -6.33
N GLU A 140 5.69 6.09 -6.33
CA GLU A 140 4.40 6.65 -5.92
C GLU A 140 4.41 7.07 -4.45
N ASP A 141 4.92 6.22 -3.57
CA ASP A 141 5.05 6.50 -2.14
C ASP A 141 6.07 7.60 -1.88
N VAL A 142 7.22 7.54 -2.57
CA VAL A 142 8.27 8.57 -2.43
C VAL A 142 7.75 9.94 -2.87
N ALA A 143 7.03 10.01 -4.00
CA ALA A 143 6.42 11.24 -4.47
C ALA A 143 5.36 11.77 -3.50
N TYR A 144 4.50 10.88 -2.98
CA TYR A 144 3.47 11.26 -2.01
C TYR A 144 4.07 11.76 -0.69
N LEU A 145 5.09 11.08 -0.16
CA LEU A 145 5.81 11.50 1.02
C LEU A 145 6.48 12.85 0.79
N ALA A 146 7.21 13.04 -0.31
CA ALA A 146 7.84 14.32 -0.62
C ALA A 146 6.81 15.46 -0.72
N TRP A 147 5.66 15.22 -1.35
CA TRP A 147 4.59 16.20 -1.46
C TRP A 147 4.01 16.59 -0.09
N THR A 148 3.64 15.60 0.72
CA THR A 148 2.97 15.83 2.02
C THR A 148 3.90 16.35 3.12
N TRP A 149 5.18 15.98 3.07
CA TRP A 149 6.17 16.39 4.08
C TRP A 149 6.91 17.69 3.71
N CYS A 150 7.17 17.94 2.43
CA CYS A 150 8.01 19.06 2.01
C CYS A 150 7.24 20.17 1.29
N VAL A 151 6.20 19.84 0.51
CA VAL A 151 5.55 20.81 -0.41
C VAL A 151 4.30 21.42 0.19
N VAL A 152 3.38 20.61 0.71
CA VAL A 152 2.08 21.07 1.26
C VAL A 152 2.26 22.06 2.40
N VAL A 153 3.39 21.99 3.11
CA VAL A 153 3.60 22.83 4.29
C VAL A 153 4.28 24.18 3.98
N GLY A 154 4.64 24.41 2.72
CA GLY A 154 5.36 25.62 2.31
C GLY A 154 6.75 25.76 2.94
N PRO A 155 7.59 26.67 2.43
CA PRO A 155 8.90 26.92 3.01
C PRO A 155 8.75 27.41 4.46
N ARG A 156 9.70 27.02 5.32
CA ARG A 156 9.78 27.48 6.70
C ARG A 156 9.78 29.02 6.72
N ARG A 157 8.70 29.62 7.21
CA ARG A 157 8.62 31.08 7.37
C ARG A 157 9.58 31.50 8.48
N PRO A 158 10.31 32.62 8.35
CA PRO A 158 11.19 33.10 9.42
C PRO A 158 10.43 33.27 10.74
N GLU A 159 11.12 32.98 11.85
CA GLU A 159 10.55 33.06 13.20
C GLU A 159 10.00 34.47 13.46
N GLY A 160 8.71 34.58 13.79
CA GLY A 160 8.02 35.86 14.06
C GLY A 160 6.77 36.16 13.23
N ALA A 161 6.45 35.36 12.21
CA ALA A 161 5.22 35.55 11.43
C ALA A 161 4.08 34.65 11.95
N GLY A 162 3.01 35.28 12.48
CA GLY A 162 1.83 34.62 13.05
C GLY A 162 1.20 33.55 12.13
N GLY A 163 0.81 32.43 12.75
CA GLY A 163 0.46 31.18 12.08
C GLY A 163 -0.96 31.10 11.53
N GLY A 164 -1.07 30.56 10.32
CA GLY A 164 -2.30 30.00 9.76
C GLY A 164 -2.01 28.59 9.28
N GLY A 165 -2.44 27.58 10.03
CA GLY A 165 -2.40 26.19 9.57
C GLY A 165 -3.40 26.00 8.43
N VAL A 166 -3.04 25.23 7.41
CA VAL A 166 -3.95 24.88 6.31
C VAL A 166 -4.97 23.84 6.78
N ASP A 167 -6.25 24.15 6.60
CA ASP A 167 -7.39 23.29 6.93
C ASP A 167 -7.74 22.34 5.77
N LEU A 168 -8.14 21.12 6.09
CA LEU A 168 -8.00 19.91 5.27
C LEU A 168 -9.22 19.54 4.45
N ALA A 169 -10.15 20.47 4.22
CA ALA A 169 -11.41 20.16 3.54
C ALA A 169 -11.32 20.05 2.00
N ARG A 170 -10.18 20.32 1.34
CA ARG A 170 -10.17 20.55 -0.13
C ARG A 170 -9.14 19.81 -0.98
N ALA A 171 -8.20 19.05 -0.43
CA ALA A 171 -7.22 18.34 -1.25
C ALA A 171 -7.67 16.90 -1.58
N ARG A 172 -8.68 16.75 -2.46
CA ARG A 172 -8.96 15.45 -3.11
C ARG A 172 -8.01 15.27 -4.29
N VAL A 173 -7.00 14.42 -4.16
CA VAL A 173 -6.43 13.76 -5.33
C VAL A 173 -7.37 12.60 -5.67
N HIS A 174 -8.12 12.73 -6.76
CA HIS A 174 -8.88 11.61 -7.31
C HIS A 174 -7.89 10.52 -7.76
N ARG A 175 -7.68 9.49 -6.93
CA ARG A 175 -7.06 8.24 -7.38
C ARG A 175 -8.15 7.38 -7.99
N GLN A 176 -8.06 7.11 -9.29
CA GLN A 176 -8.86 6.05 -9.90
C GLN A 176 -8.31 4.69 -9.44
N PRO A 177 -9.16 3.68 -9.21
CA PRO A 177 -8.69 2.32 -9.00
C PRO A 177 -7.93 1.86 -10.25
N SER A 178 -6.73 1.32 -10.05
CA SER A 178 -5.90 0.77 -11.13
C SER A 178 -6.74 -0.20 -11.98
N PRO A 179 -6.72 -0.08 -13.32
CA PRO A 179 -7.43 -1.03 -14.17
C PRO A 179 -6.78 -2.40 -13.97
N GLN A 180 -7.61 -3.43 -13.71
CA GLN A 180 -7.18 -4.80 -13.80
C GLN A 180 -6.58 -5.02 -15.19
N LEU A 181 -5.25 -5.09 -15.28
CA LEU A 181 -4.54 -5.32 -16.54
C LEU A 181 -4.88 -6.72 -17.05
N HIS A 182 -5.93 -6.78 -17.85
CA HIS A 182 -6.21 -7.90 -18.73
C HIS A 182 -5.11 -7.94 -19.80
N GLY A 183 -4.25 -8.96 -19.68
CA GLY A 183 -3.55 -9.59 -20.80
C GLY A 183 -2.54 -8.71 -21.53
N CYS A 184 -1.26 -8.89 -21.22
CA CYS A 184 -0.23 -8.70 -22.24
C CYS A 184 0.71 -9.90 -22.30
N SER A 185 0.83 -10.39 -23.54
CA SER A 185 1.46 -11.62 -23.97
C SER A 185 2.94 -11.74 -23.60
N ARG A 186 3.32 -12.95 -23.20
CA ARG A 186 4.68 -13.48 -23.10
C ARG A 186 5.57 -13.02 -24.28
N ARG A 187 6.62 -12.25 -24.01
CA ARG A 187 7.82 -12.20 -24.88
C ARG A 187 9.01 -12.80 -24.14
N ARG A 188 9.37 -14.02 -24.57
CA ARG A 188 10.54 -14.79 -24.12
C ARG A 188 11.83 -14.02 -24.43
N ARG A 189 12.73 -13.93 -23.45
CA ARG A 189 14.14 -13.59 -23.66
C ARG A 189 14.83 -14.77 -24.37
N ARG A 190 15.65 -14.49 -25.40
CA ARG A 190 16.63 -15.42 -25.97
C ARG A 190 18.04 -14.84 -25.81
N ARG A 191 18.89 -15.60 -25.14
CA ARG A 191 20.37 -15.68 -25.20
C ARG A 191 20.65 -17.17 -24.95
N ALA A 192 21.63 -17.87 -25.50
CA ALA A 192 22.51 -17.77 -26.65
C ALA A 192 23.14 -19.19 -26.74
N ALA A 193 23.44 -19.72 -27.93
CA ALA A 193 24.43 -20.79 -28.08
C ALA A 193 24.82 -20.95 -29.56
N MET A 194 26.04 -20.56 -29.90
CA MET A 194 26.81 -21.10 -31.02
C MET A 194 27.26 -22.52 -30.65
N THR A 195 27.01 -23.50 -31.52
CA THR A 195 27.96 -24.57 -31.86
C THR A 195 27.51 -25.26 -33.15
N SER A 196 28.50 -25.62 -33.93
CA SER A 196 28.51 -26.12 -35.30
C SER A 196 28.02 -27.56 -35.51
N ARG A 197 27.69 -27.83 -36.80
CA ARG A 197 28.04 -29.03 -37.62
C ARG A 197 27.02 -30.17 -37.79
N SER A 198 26.56 -30.27 -39.06
CA SER A 198 26.54 -31.42 -39.99
C SER A 198 25.77 -32.73 -39.71
N GLY A 199 25.03 -33.18 -40.74
CA GLY A 199 24.53 -34.54 -40.98
C GLY A 199 23.15 -34.80 -40.36
N GLY A 200 22.15 -35.43 -40.97
CA GLY A 200 21.98 -36.12 -42.24
C GLY A 200 20.61 -36.83 -42.19
N THR A 201 19.92 -36.88 -43.33
CA THR A 201 18.96 -37.89 -43.80
C THR A 201 17.66 -38.24 -43.02
N THR A 202 16.59 -38.20 -43.82
CA THR A 202 15.42 -39.11 -43.95
C THR A 202 14.14 -38.94 -43.11
N THR A 203 13.07 -38.84 -43.89
CA THR A 203 11.59 -38.80 -43.69
C THR A 203 11.01 -40.15 -43.21
N PRO A 204 9.67 -40.40 -43.24
CA PRO A 204 8.47 -39.62 -42.84
C PRO A 204 7.49 -40.47 -41.98
N ALA A 205 6.44 -39.83 -41.45
CA ALA A 205 5.06 -40.34 -41.26
C ALA A 205 4.37 -39.48 -40.18
N ALA A 206 3.07 -39.30 -40.06
CA ALA A 206 1.85 -39.46 -40.85
C ALA A 206 0.71 -39.09 -39.85
N ALA A 207 -0.51 -38.89 -40.36
CA ALA A 207 -1.76 -38.86 -39.59
C ALA A 207 -1.97 -37.66 -38.65
N MET A 208 -3.17 -37.18 -38.38
CA MET A 208 -4.48 -37.30 -39.00
C MET A 208 -5.31 -36.16 -38.39
N ARG A 209 -6.15 -35.56 -39.22
CA ARG A 209 -7.13 -34.53 -38.90
C ARG A 209 -7.95 -34.86 -37.65
N ARG A 210 -8.27 -33.84 -36.86
CA ARG A 210 -9.62 -33.71 -36.27
C ARG A 210 -9.94 -32.25 -35.92
N ARG A 211 -10.93 -31.72 -36.64
CA ARG A 211 -11.66 -30.49 -36.33
C ARG A 211 -12.59 -30.76 -35.14
N ALA A 212 -12.67 -29.83 -34.21
CA ALA A 212 -13.83 -29.67 -33.34
C ALA A 212 -14.07 -28.17 -33.11
N SER A 213 -15.03 -27.64 -33.85
CA SER A 213 -15.56 -26.29 -33.71
C SER A 213 -16.39 -26.21 -32.42
N ARG A 214 -16.06 -25.29 -31.51
CA ARG A 214 -16.93 -24.97 -30.36
C ARG A 214 -17.41 -23.53 -30.48
N ARG A 215 -18.71 -23.39 -30.72
CA ARG A 215 -19.49 -22.15 -30.75
C ARG A 215 -19.26 -21.33 -29.47
N VAL A 216 -18.84 -20.08 -29.65
CA VAL A 216 -18.89 -19.04 -28.61
C VAL A 216 -20.33 -18.51 -28.56
N ARG A 217 -21.02 -18.71 -27.43
CA ARG A 217 -22.27 -18.00 -27.14
C ARG A 217 -21.92 -16.61 -26.62
N ARG A 218 -22.39 -15.57 -27.33
CA ARG A 218 -22.42 -14.18 -26.86
C ARG A 218 -23.53 -14.06 -25.79
N MET A 219 -23.20 -13.46 -24.65
CA MET A 219 -24.17 -12.93 -23.67
C MET A 219 -24.39 -11.44 -23.96
N PRO A 220 -25.61 -10.90 -23.79
CA PRO A 220 -25.91 -9.50 -24.06
C PRO A 220 -25.48 -8.59 -22.91
N THR A 221 -24.93 -7.44 -23.30
CA THR A 221 -24.67 -6.24 -22.50
C THR A 221 -25.96 -5.44 -22.31
N SER A 222 -26.22 -4.96 -21.08
CA SER A 222 -27.13 -3.84 -20.81
C SER A 222 -26.76 -3.14 -19.48
N PRO A 223 -27.18 -1.88 -19.26
CA PRO A 223 -26.25 -0.80 -18.93
C PRO A 223 -26.31 -0.28 -17.48
N ILE A 224 -25.19 0.38 -17.12
CA ILE A 224 -25.00 1.58 -16.29
C ILE A 224 -26.20 2.03 -15.44
N ALA A 225 -26.02 2.02 -14.12
CA ALA A 225 -26.73 2.88 -13.18
C ALA A 225 -25.71 3.74 -12.40
N HIS A 226 -25.82 5.05 -12.58
CA HIS A 226 -25.16 6.08 -11.79
C HIS A 226 -25.75 6.11 -10.37
N ILE A 227 -24.91 6.14 -9.34
CA ILE A 227 -25.28 6.69 -8.03
C ILE A 227 -24.15 7.58 -7.52
N THR A 228 -24.48 8.85 -7.41
CA THR A 228 -23.77 9.96 -6.77
C THR A 228 -23.79 9.78 -5.26
N TYR A 229 -22.65 9.96 -4.57
CA TYR A 229 -22.48 10.68 -3.29
C TYR A 229 -21.01 11.07 -3.13
#